data_AF-A0A7X7D026-F1
#
_entry.id   AF-A0A7X7D026-F1
#
_cell.length_a   1.000
_cell.length_b   1.000
_cell.length_c   1.000
_cell.angle_alpha   90.00
_cell.angle_beta   90.00
_cell.angle_gamma   90.00
#
_symmetry.space_group_name_H-M   'P 1'
#
loop_
_entity.id
_entity.type
_entity.pdbx_description
1 polymer ?
#
loop_
_entity_poly.entity_id
_entity_poly.type
_entity_poly.pdbx_seq_one_letter_code
_entity_poly.pdbx_strand_id
1 'polypeptide(L)'
;EEKIAAFLKESGAPAQFTAQSLMTMVRNGQMKPEQMAAMMKRMPAPKGDEKKGDPKEAAQLVFSDIWLSGKGFTPWKSYSHPTLGEVEIGGFTPFTDNTPPESMVDSLLDLHLPYITELVSKLPRLAITEAKVTEKGGGVYQLEAWIANEGYLPFPTAMGKRNKVPAPAIITLEGEGVEILSGKKRTPLNDLGAMKSARHVWLVRSPKKGSLTIKLESKQAGNDSKKIIIGG
;
A
#
# COMPACT_ATOMS: atom_id res chain seq x y z
N GLU A 1 -12.91 21.27 38.49
CA GLU A 1 -13.80 20.16 38.89
C GLU A 1 -14.36 19.41 37.69
N GLU A 2 -14.95 20.10 36.71
CA GLU A 2 -15.53 19.45 35.50
C GLU A 2 -14.56 18.53 34.74
N LYS A 3 -13.32 18.95 34.50
CA LYS A 3 -12.31 18.10 33.84
C LYS A 3 -11.99 16.82 34.61
N ILE A 4 -11.99 16.91 35.95
CA ILE A 4 -11.75 15.76 36.84
C ILE A 4 -12.99 14.87 36.88
N ALA A 5 -14.20 15.45 36.88
CA ALA A 5 -15.45 14.70 36.81
C ALA A 5 -15.60 13.94 35.48
N ALA A 6 -15.26 14.59 34.35
CA ALA A 6 -15.24 13.96 33.03
C ALA A 6 -14.22 12.80 32.98
N PHE A 7 -13.01 13.04 33.49
CA PHE A 7 -11.96 12.03 33.59
C PHE A 7 -12.38 10.83 34.47
N LEU A 8 -13.02 11.07 35.62
CA LEU A 8 -13.49 10.00 36.51
C LEU A 8 -14.61 9.17 35.88
N LYS A 9 -15.50 9.82 35.13
CA LYS A 9 -16.57 9.16 34.38
C LYS A 9 -16.02 8.30 33.23
N GLU A 10 -15.02 8.81 32.50
CA GLU A 10 -14.36 8.08 31.42
C GLU A 10 -13.51 6.90 31.94
N SER A 11 -12.89 7.07 33.10
CA SER A 11 -12.06 6.03 33.73
C SER A 11 -12.86 4.96 34.47
N GLY A 12 -14.19 5.08 34.57
CA GLY A 12 -15.02 4.11 35.28
C GLY A 12 -14.86 4.11 36.80
N ALA A 13 -14.50 5.24 37.39
CA ALA A 13 -14.25 5.32 38.83
C ALA A 13 -15.53 5.01 39.64
N PRO A 14 -15.43 4.32 40.81
CA PRO A 14 -16.59 4.02 41.65
C PRO A 14 -17.31 5.30 42.08
N ALA A 15 -18.64 5.23 42.23
CA ALA A 15 -19.49 6.39 42.57
C ALA A 15 -19.09 7.12 43.88
N GLN A 16 -18.28 6.48 44.72
CA GLN A 16 -17.72 7.04 45.96
C GLN A 16 -16.58 8.04 45.71
N PHE A 17 -15.98 8.06 44.51
CA PHE A 17 -14.91 8.97 44.13
C PHE A 17 -15.45 10.14 43.30
N THR A 18 -15.87 11.21 43.98
CA THR A 18 -16.27 12.46 43.31
C THR A 18 -15.07 13.36 43.07
N ALA A 19 -15.16 14.25 42.06
CA ALA A 19 -14.11 15.24 41.78
C ALA A 19 -13.80 16.12 43.01
N GLN A 20 -14.80 16.40 43.83
CA GLN A 20 -14.67 17.18 45.04
C GLN A 20 -13.95 16.40 46.15
N SER A 21 -14.32 15.14 46.38
CA SER A 21 -13.65 14.25 47.35
C SER A 21 -12.17 14.04 46.99
N LEU A 22 -11.85 13.87 45.71
CA LEU A 22 -10.49 13.67 45.22
C LEU A 22 -9.63 14.92 45.33
N MET A 23 -10.16 16.10 45.01
CA MET A 23 -9.41 17.35 45.21
C MET A 23 -9.16 17.62 46.70
N THR A 24 -10.10 17.27 47.59
CA THR A 24 -9.92 17.41 49.04
C THR A 24 -8.86 16.46 49.58
N MET A 25 -8.83 15.20 49.15
CA MET A 25 -7.80 14.22 49.57
C MET A 25 -6.39 14.59 49.11
N VAL A 26 -6.25 15.16 47.91
CA VAL A 26 -4.95 15.63 47.39
C VAL A 26 -4.51 16.91 48.11
N ARG A 27 -5.42 17.86 48.38
CA ARG A 27 -5.11 19.07 49.15
C ARG A 27 -4.72 18.78 50.60
N ASN A 28 -5.36 17.79 51.22
CA ASN A 28 -5.09 17.41 52.60
C ASN A 28 -3.89 16.45 52.74
N GLY A 29 -3.15 16.18 51.65
CA GLY A 29 -1.93 15.37 51.66
C GLY A 29 -2.15 13.87 51.92
N GLN A 30 -3.40 13.40 51.89
CA GLN A 30 -3.77 12.01 52.18
C GLN A 30 -3.44 11.05 51.04
N MET A 31 -3.28 11.55 49.81
CA MET A 31 -2.95 10.75 48.63
C MET A 31 -1.99 11.50 47.70
N LYS A 32 -0.86 10.87 47.34
CA LYS A 32 0.05 11.42 46.33
C LYS A 32 -0.47 11.12 44.92
N PRO A 33 -0.27 12.01 43.93
CA PRO A 33 -0.69 11.80 42.54
C PRO A 33 -0.17 10.49 41.91
N GLU A 34 1.04 10.07 42.28
CA GLU A 34 1.65 8.81 41.83
C GLU A 34 0.92 7.57 42.36
N GLN A 35 0.50 7.60 43.62
CA GLN A 35 -0.27 6.52 44.25
C GLN A 35 -1.66 6.41 43.61
N MET A 36 -2.25 7.54 43.22
CA MET A 36 -3.51 7.58 42.47
C MET A 36 -3.36 6.97 41.08
N ALA A 37 -2.30 7.32 40.33
CA ALA A 37 -2.03 6.75 39.02
C ALA A 37 -1.81 5.23 39.08
N ALA A 38 -1.07 4.75 40.11
CA ALA A 38 -0.83 3.34 40.32
C ALA A 38 -2.11 2.57 40.71
N MET A 39 -3.00 3.18 41.50
CA MET A 39 -4.30 2.63 41.85
C MET A 39 -5.20 2.48 40.62
N MET A 40 -5.31 3.55 39.81
CA MET A 40 -6.14 3.57 38.59
C MET A 40 -5.69 2.51 37.56
N LYS A 41 -4.38 2.26 37.46
CA LYS A 41 -3.81 1.23 36.57
C LYS A 41 -4.14 -0.20 37.01
N ARG A 42 -4.50 -0.41 38.28
CA ARG A 42 -4.88 -1.71 38.85
C ARG A 42 -6.39 -1.94 38.90
N MET A 43 -7.19 -0.91 38.59
CA MET A 43 -8.64 -1.06 38.55
C MET A 43 -9.06 -1.79 37.27
N PRO A 44 -10.01 -2.74 37.37
CA PRO A 44 -10.60 -3.33 36.17
C PRO A 44 -11.27 -2.21 35.35
N ALA A 45 -11.06 -2.23 34.03
CA ALA A 45 -11.73 -1.29 33.13
C ALA A 45 -13.24 -1.34 33.40
N PRO A 46 -13.95 -0.20 33.41
CA PRO A 46 -15.40 -0.21 33.50
C PRO A 46 -15.94 -1.20 32.47
N LYS A 47 -16.89 -2.05 32.87
CA LYS A 47 -17.72 -2.75 31.90
C LYS A 47 -18.27 -1.66 30.98
N GLY A 48 -17.87 -1.68 29.71
CA GLY A 48 -18.34 -0.69 28.74
C GLY A 48 -19.87 -0.60 28.84
N ASP A 49 -20.42 0.61 28.72
CA ASP A 49 -21.86 0.81 28.70
C ASP A 49 -22.48 -0.16 27.69
N GLU A 50 -23.14 -1.22 28.15
CA GLU A 50 -23.84 -2.22 27.31
C GLU A 50 -24.93 -1.57 26.43
N LYS A 51 -25.22 -0.28 26.65
CA LYS A 51 -26.21 0.54 25.96
C LYS A 51 -25.65 1.43 24.84
N LYS A 52 -24.33 1.46 24.61
CA LYS A 52 -23.81 2.16 23.43
C LYS A 52 -23.81 1.17 22.26
N GLY A 53 -24.65 1.45 21.27
CA GLY A 53 -24.63 0.75 19.99
C GLY A 53 -23.25 0.82 19.33
N ASP A 54 -23.03 0.00 18.31
CA ASP A 54 -21.74 -0.06 17.63
C ASP A 54 -21.31 1.33 17.12
N PRO A 55 -20.08 1.79 17.41
CA PRO A 55 -19.63 3.13 17.03
C PRO A 55 -19.67 3.40 15.52
N LYS A 56 -19.46 2.36 14.69
CA LYS A 56 -19.54 2.49 13.23
C LYS A 56 -20.99 2.66 12.80
N GLU A 57 -21.91 1.90 13.37
CA GLU A 57 -23.35 2.06 13.09
C GLU A 57 -23.86 3.45 13.49
N ALA A 58 -23.43 3.96 14.65
CA ALA A 58 -23.75 5.32 15.07
C ALA A 58 -23.24 6.39 14.07
N ALA A 59 -22.01 6.22 13.57
CA ALA A 59 -21.44 7.10 12.56
C ALA A 59 -22.20 7.01 11.22
N GLN A 60 -22.66 5.82 10.84
CA GLN A 60 -23.46 5.62 9.62
C GLN A 60 -24.84 6.27 9.71
N LEU A 61 -25.49 6.23 10.88
CA LEU A 61 -26.75 6.94 11.11
C LEU A 61 -26.56 8.46 10.96
N VAL A 62 -25.52 9.01 11.58
CA VAL A 62 -25.17 10.44 11.43
C VAL A 62 -24.87 10.79 9.97
N PHE A 63 -24.11 9.95 9.26
CA PHE A 63 -23.83 10.14 7.85
C PHE A 63 -25.11 10.12 7.00
N SER A 64 -26.01 9.18 7.28
CA SER A 64 -27.32 9.08 6.63
C SER A 64 -28.14 10.36 6.81
N ASP A 65 -28.21 10.89 8.03
CA ASP A 65 -28.98 12.09 8.34
C ASP A 65 -28.44 13.32 7.60
N ILE A 66 -27.12 13.47 7.55
CA ILE A 66 -26.46 14.64 6.95
C ILE A 66 -26.45 14.55 5.41
N TRP A 67 -26.08 13.39 4.87
CA TRP A 67 -25.69 13.27 3.46
C TRP A 67 -26.67 12.47 2.59
N LEU A 68 -27.53 11.64 3.20
CA LEU A 68 -28.50 10.80 2.50
C LEU A 68 -29.96 11.20 2.80
N SER A 69 -30.16 12.34 3.46
CA SER A 69 -31.47 12.82 3.90
C SER A 69 -32.25 11.78 4.72
N GLY A 70 -31.55 11.04 5.59
CA GLY A 70 -32.13 9.98 6.42
C GLY A 70 -32.45 8.67 5.68
N LYS A 71 -32.18 8.56 4.38
CA LYS A 71 -32.49 7.35 3.58
C LYS A 71 -31.48 6.22 3.75
N GLY A 72 -30.41 6.44 4.51
CA GLY A 72 -29.40 5.43 4.79
C GLY A 72 -29.83 4.36 5.80
N PHE A 73 -30.95 4.56 6.50
CA PHE A 73 -31.52 3.59 7.43
C PHE A 73 -33.03 3.52 7.25
N THR A 74 -33.56 2.32 7.06
CA THR A 74 -34.99 2.06 7.03
C THR A 74 -35.46 1.69 8.45
N PRO A 75 -36.35 2.48 9.07
CA PRO A 75 -36.90 2.14 10.38
C PRO A 75 -37.51 0.73 10.39
N TRP A 76 -37.21 -0.04 11.43
CA TRP A 76 -37.78 -1.37 11.61
C TRP A 76 -39.30 -1.29 11.70
N LYS A 77 -39.98 -2.17 10.96
CA LYS A 77 -41.43 -2.31 10.99
C LYS A 77 -41.82 -3.78 10.97
N SER A 78 -42.91 -4.12 11.66
CA SER A 78 -43.50 -5.46 11.61
C SER A 78 -43.98 -5.79 10.18
N TYR A 79 -43.77 -7.04 9.78
CA TYR A 79 -44.09 -7.59 8.48
C TYR A 79 -44.52 -9.05 8.64
N SER A 80 -45.63 -9.43 8.01
CA SER A 80 -46.10 -10.81 8.02
C SER A 80 -45.50 -11.57 6.83
N HIS A 81 -44.48 -12.37 7.10
CA HIS A 81 -43.80 -13.16 6.08
C HIS A 81 -44.55 -14.50 5.84
N PRO A 82 -44.78 -14.91 4.57
CA PRO A 82 -45.61 -16.07 4.24
C PRO A 82 -45.21 -17.40 4.90
N THR A 83 -43.93 -17.60 5.20
CA THR A 83 -43.41 -18.82 5.84
C THR A 83 -42.84 -18.62 7.24
N LEU A 84 -42.51 -17.40 7.64
CA LEU A 84 -41.84 -17.11 8.92
C LEU A 84 -42.79 -16.53 9.97
N GLY A 85 -44.01 -16.15 9.57
CA GLY A 85 -44.94 -15.47 10.46
C GLY A 85 -44.55 -14.00 10.65
N GLU A 86 -44.72 -13.48 11.86
CA GLU A 86 -44.40 -12.08 12.18
C GLU A 86 -42.89 -11.87 12.32
N VAL A 87 -42.34 -10.97 11.50
CA VAL A 87 -40.92 -10.58 11.50
C VAL A 87 -40.80 -9.07 11.39
N GLU A 88 -39.62 -8.51 11.70
CA GLU A 88 -39.33 -7.10 11.45
C GLU A 88 -38.46 -6.95 10.20
N ILE A 89 -38.74 -5.91 9.40
CA ILE A 89 -37.94 -5.53 8.24
C ILE A 89 -37.49 -4.08 8.38
N GLY A 90 -36.22 -3.81 8.06
CA GLY A 90 -35.58 -2.52 8.25
C GLY A 90 -34.07 -2.67 8.30
N GLY A 91 -33.40 -1.68 8.89
CA GLY A 91 -31.95 -1.64 9.03
C GLY A 91 -31.28 -0.72 8.01
N PHE A 92 -29.95 -0.80 7.91
CA PHE A 92 -29.18 -0.01 6.95
C PHE A 92 -29.57 -0.33 5.51
N THR A 93 -29.82 0.72 4.73
CA THR A 93 -30.14 0.57 3.31
C THR A 93 -28.90 0.03 2.58
N PRO A 94 -29.04 -0.88 1.59
CA PRO A 94 -27.89 -1.42 0.88
C PRO A 94 -26.98 -0.34 0.29
N PHE A 95 -25.66 -0.59 0.35
CA PHE A 95 -24.59 0.25 -0.23
C PHE A 95 -24.32 1.59 0.46
N THR A 96 -25.07 1.97 1.49
CA THR A 96 -24.88 3.26 2.18
C THR A 96 -23.54 3.36 2.90
N ASP A 97 -22.88 2.22 3.16
CA ASP A 97 -21.61 2.13 3.86
C ASP A 97 -20.39 2.12 2.94
N ASN A 98 -20.59 1.91 1.63
CA ASN A 98 -19.50 1.77 0.66
C ASN A 98 -19.66 2.62 -0.60
N THR A 99 -20.83 3.22 -0.81
CA THR A 99 -21.14 4.04 -1.97
C THR A 99 -21.46 5.46 -1.51
N PRO A 100 -20.55 6.42 -1.69
CA PRO A 100 -20.81 7.81 -1.35
C PRO A 100 -21.93 8.38 -2.24
N PRO A 101 -22.69 9.38 -1.77
CA PRO A 101 -23.68 10.06 -2.60
C PRO A 101 -23.04 10.78 -3.78
N GLU A 102 -23.81 10.94 -4.86
CA GLU A 102 -23.35 11.56 -6.12
C GLU A 102 -22.73 12.95 -5.92
N SER A 103 -23.25 13.72 -4.96
CA SER A 103 -22.78 15.07 -4.65
C SER A 103 -21.35 15.12 -4.11
N MET A 104 -20.78 13.98 -3.69
CA MET A 104 -19.39 13.88 -3.23
C MET A 104 -18.43 13.47 -4.34
N VAL A 105 -18.91 13.10 -5.54
CA VAL A 105 -18.05 12.52 -6.58
C VAL A 105 -16.93 13.48 -6.96
N ASP A 106 -17.24 14.75 -7.23
CA ASP A 106 -16.23 15.73 -7.67
C ASP A 106 -15.15 15.95 -6.60
N SER A 107 -15.52 16.13 -5.33
CA SER A 107 -14.55 16.35 -4.25
C SER A 107 -13.68 15.12 -3.96
N LEU A 108 -14.23 13.92 -4.12
CA LEU A 108 -13.48 12.67 -4.02
C LEU A 108 -12.50 12.54 -5.19
N LEU A 109 -12.93 12.84 -6.41
CA LEU A 109 -12.07 12.80 -7.60
C LEU A 109 -10.92 13.81 -7.50
N ASP A 110 -11.19 15.03 -7.04
CA ASP A 110 -10.18 16.07 -6.84
C ASP A 110 -9.07 15.62 -5.88
N LEU A 111 -9.42 14.80 -4.88
CA LEU A 111 -8.44 14.23 -3.94
C LEU A 111 -7.66 13.05 -4.53
N HIS A 112 -8.35 12.14 -5.23
CA HIS A 112 -7.77 10.86 -5.67
C HIS A 112 -6.97 10.95 -6.97
N LEU A 113 -7.41 11.75 -7.95
CA LEU A 113 -6.78 11.82 -9.28
C LEU A 113 -5.31 12.27 -9.25
N PRO A 114 -4.90 13.30 -8.47
CA PRO A 114 -3.50 13.69 -8.37
C PRO A 114 -2.63 12.56 -7.82
N TYR A 115 -3.13 11.84 -6.81
CA TYR A 115 -2.42 10.72 -6.20
C TYR A 115 -2.19 9.56 -7.17
N ILE A 116 -3.17 9.25 -8.04
CA ILE A 116 -3.00 8.21 -9.07
C ILE A 116 -1.87 8.58 -10.03
N THR A 117 -1.81 9.84 -10.46
CA THR A 117 -0.75 10.31 -11.36
C THR A 117 0.62 10.21 -10.69
N GLU A 118 0.72 10.63 -9.44
CA GLU A 118 1.94 10.47 -8.64
C GLU A 118 2.33 9.00 -8.49
N LEU A 119 1.40 8.09 -8.21
CA LEU A 119 1.67 6.67 -8.08
C LEU A 119 2.22 6.08 -9.39
N VAL A 120 1.63 6.41 -10.54
CA VAL A 120 2.09 5.96 -11.86
C VAL A 120 3.52 6.43 -12.12
N SER A 121 3.85 7.68 -11.77
CA SER A 121 5.21 8.22 -11.92
C SER A 121 6.28 7.48 -11.10
N LYS A 122 5.86 6.77 -10.03
CA LYS A 122 6.76 6.01 -9.15
C LYS A 122 6.93 4.56 -9.59
N LEU A 123 6.17 4.08 -10.58
CA LEU A 123 6.28 2.71 -11.09
C LEU A 123 7.70 2.40 -11.57
N PRO A 124 8.14 1.14 -11.48
CA PRO A 124 9.46 0.75 -11.95
C PRO A 124 9.59 1.05 -13.45
N ARG A 125 10.75 1.58 -13.84
CA ARG A 125 11.10 1.85 -15.24
C ARG A 125 12.50 1.32 -15.50
N LEU A 126 12.60 0.20 -16.20
CA LEU A 126 13.87 -0.42 -16.54
C LEU A 126 14.43 0.20 -17.82
N ALA A 127 15.70 0.59 -17.79
CA ALA A 127 16.40 1.20 -18.92
C ALA A 127 17.83 0.65 -19.05
N ILE A 128 18.34 0.60 -20.29
CA ILE A 128 19.73 0.25 -20.62
C ILE A 128 20.56 1.54 -20.55
N THR A 129 21.09 1.86 -19.36
CA THR A 129 21.81 3.12 -19.14
C THR A 129 23.14 3.15 -19.88
N GLU A 130 23.89 2.05 -19.85
CA GLU A 130 25.20 1.94 -20.48
C GLU A 130 25.38 0.59 -21.17
N ALA A 131 26.07 0.59 -22.30
CA ALA A 131 26.53 -0.62 -22.97
C ALA A 131 27.97 -0.43 -23.45
N LYS A 132 28.87 -1.32 -23.03
CA LYS A 132 30.29 -1.26 -23.33
C LYS A 132 30.72 -2.54 -24.05
N VAL A 133 31.54 -2.38 -25.08
CA VAL A 133 32.16 -3.47 -25.83
C VAL A 133 33.67 -3.38 -25.63
N THR A 134 34.30 -4.47 -25.22
CA THR A 134 35.76 -4.57 -25.08
C THR A 134 36.26 -5.75 -25.88
N GLU A 135 37.16 -5.52 -26.84
CA GLU A 135 37.80 -6.60 -27.59
C GLU A 135 38.71 -7.42 -26.68
N LYS A 136 38.66 -8.75 -26.85
CA LYS A 136 39.51 -9.73 -26.14
C LYS A 136 40.46 -10.47 -27.07
N GLY A 137 40.49 -10.10 -28.35
CA GLY A 137 41.30 -10.71 -29.40
C GLY A 137 40.60 -11.88 -30.09
N GLY A 138 41.07 -12.25 -31.29
CA GLY A 138 40.56 -13.41 -32.04
C GLY A 138 39.08 -13.30 -32.44
N GLY A 139 38.57 -12.08 -32.65
CA GLY A 139 37.15 -11.84 -32.94
C GLY A 139 36.21 -12.10 -31.75
N VAL A 140 36.75 -12.14 -30.53
CA VAL A 140 36.00 -12.27 -29.26
C VAL A 140 35.86 -10.91 -28.61
N TYR A 141 34.65 -10.62 -28.14
CA TYR A 141 34.27 -9.36 -27.52
C TYR A 141 33.56 -9.62 -26.19
N GLN A 142 33.97 -8.88 -25.16
CA GLN A 142 33.25 -8.79 -23.89
C GLN A 142 32.24 -7.66 -23.99
N LEU A 143 30.97 -8.01 -23.79
CA LEU A 143 29.85 -7.09 -23.75
C LEU A 143 29.43 -6.87 -22.32
N GLU A 144 29.20 -5.62 -21.96
CA GLU A 144 28.71 -5.25 -20.66
C GLU A 144 27.52 -4.31 -20.84
N ALA A 145 26.42 -4.59 -20.15
CA ALA A 145 25.26 -3.71 -20.12
C ALA A 145 24.86 -3.42 -18.68
N TRP A 146 24.56 -2.16 -18.41
CA TRP A 146 23.98 -1.73 -17.14
C TRP A 146 22.50 -1.50 -17.36
N ILE A 147 21.71 -2.26 -16.62
CA ILE A 147 20.26 -2.10 -16.57
C ILE A 147 19.94 -1.39 -15.27
N ALA A 148 19.28 -0.24 -15.34
CA ALA A 148 18.86 0.51 -14.16
C ALA A 148 17.34 0.53 -14.04
N ASN A 149 16.85 0.57 -12.81
CA ASN A 149 15.48 0.95 -12.51
C ASN A 149 15.47 2.44 -12.17
N GLU A 150 14.98 3.27 -13.08
CA GLU A 150 14.83 4.72 -12.91
C GLU A 150 13.60 5.09 -12.06
N GLY A 151 12.77 4.10 -11.74
CA GLY A 151 11.57 4.27 -10.91
C GLY A 151 11.87 4.21 -9.41
N TYR A 152 10.99 4.85 -8.64
CA TYR A 152 11.04 4.84 -7.18
C TYR A 152 10.60 3.50 -6.58
N LEU A 153 9.69 2.77 -7.24
CA LEU A 153 9.27 1.45 -6.80
C LEU A 153 10.22 0.36 -7.34
N PRO A 154 10.48 -0.71 -6.58
CA PRO A 154 11.31 -1.81 -7.02
C PRO A 154 10.60 -2.65 -8.09
N PHE A 155 11.39 -3.32 -8.92
CA PHE A 155 10.90 -4.36 -9.83
C PHE A 155 11.37 -5.72 -9.33
N PRO A 156 10.50 -6.65 -8.91
CA PRO A 156 9.13 -6.44 -8.46
C PRO A 156 9.10 -5.92 -7.00
N THR A 157 7.91 -5.75 -6.44
CA THR A 157 7.73 -5.55 -4.99
C THR A 157 8.20 -6.77 -4.19
N ALA A 158 8.38 -6.63 -2.88
CA ALA A 158 8.78 -7.76 -2.01
C ALA A 158 7.80 -8.95 -2.11
N MET A 159 6.49 -8.67 -2.15
CA MET A 159 5.47 -9.71 -2.38
C MET A 159 5.54 -10.28 -3.79
N GLY A 160 5.86 -9.45 -4.79
CA GLY A 160 6.08 -9.92 -6.14
C GLY A 160 7.27 -10.88 -6.26
N LYS A 161 8.36 -10.62 -5.54
CA LYS A 161 9.51 -11.53 -5.44
C LYS A 161 9.13 -12.87 -4.81
N ARG A 162 8.31 -12.85 -3.75
CA ARG A 162 7.80 -14.06 -3.08
C ARG A 162 6.92 -14.90 -4.00
N ASN A 163 6.01 -14.25 -4.72
CA ASN A 163 5.01 -14.93 -5.54
C ASN A 163 5.46 -15.15 -7.00
N LYS A 164 6.64 -14.65 -7.38
CA LYS A 164 7.19 -14.67 -8.75
C LYS A 164 6.28 -13.95 -9.75
N VAL A 165 5.70 -12.83 -9.32
CA VAL A 165 4.82 -11.97 -10.12
C VAL A 165 5.27 -10.51 -9.99
N PRO A 166 5.41 -9.75 -11.09
CA PRO A 166 5.27 -10.17 -12.48
C PRO A 166 6.39 -11.09 -12.97
N ALA A 167 6.26 -11.58 -14.21
CA ALA A 167 7.32 -12.31 -14.88
C ALA A 167 8.60 -11.46 -14.97
N PRO A 168 9.80 -12.08 -14.95
CA PRO A 168 11.06 -11.38 -15.09
C PRO A 168 11.13 -10.52 -16.35
N ALA A 169 11.85 -9.40 -16.27
CA ALA A 169 12.25 -8.68 -17.48
C ALA A 169 13.28 -9.53 -18.24
N ILE A 170 13.27 -9.48 -19.57
CA ILE A 170 14.17 -10.29 -20.40
C ILE A 170 15.12 -9.36 -21.14
N ILE A 171 16.42 -9.61 -20.97
CA ILE A 171 17.47 -9.01 -21.78
C ILE A 171 17.79 -9.97 -22.92
N THR A 172 17.60 -9.54 -24.16
CA THR A 172 17.84 -10.34 -25.36
C THR A 172 18.97 -9.75 -26.18
N LEU A 173 19.96 -10.57 -26.54
CA LEU A 173 21.00 -10.22 -27.50
C LEU A 173 20.59 -10.66 -28.92
N GLU A 174 20.55 -9.72 -29.85
CA GLU A 174 20.20 -9.96 -31.26
C GLU A 174 21.27 -9.39 -32.19
N GLY A 175 21.91 -10.26 -32.97
CA GLY A 175 22.91 -9.87 -33.97
C GLY A 175 23.12 -10.99 -34.96
N GLU A 176 23.28 -10.64 -36.22
CA GLU A 176 23.52 -11.60 -37.30
C GLU A 176 24.97 -12.11 -37.23
N GLY A 177 25.16 -13.43 -37.29
CA GLY A 177 26.49 -14.03 -37.23
C GLY A 177 27.22 -13.88 -35.88
N VAL A 178 26.54 -13.42 -34.84
CA VAL A 178 27.09 -13.31 -33.48
C VAL A 178 26.81 -14.60 -32.71
N GLU A 179 27.89 -15.25 -32.26
CA GLU A 179 27.82 -16.42 -31.41
C GLU A 179 28.08 -16.04 -29.95
N ILE A 180 27.29 -16.55 -29.02
CA ILE A 180 27.48 -16.29 -27.59
C ILE A 180 28.34 -17.40 -27.02
N LEU A 181 29.56 -17.05 -26.61
CA LEU A 181 30.51 -17.96 -25.98
C LEU A 181 30.25 -18.12 -24.48
N SER A 182 29.80 -17.05 -23.81
CA SER A 182 29.46 -17.06 -22.39
C SER A 182 28.29 -16.13 -22.09
N GLY A 183 27.43 -16.56 -21.16
CA GLY A 183 26.15 -15.91 -20.84
C GLY A 183 24.98 -16.52 -21.64
N LYS A 184 23.78 -15.98 -21.43
CA LYS A 184 22.57 -16.44 -22.11
C LYS A 184 22.12 -15.42 -23.15
N LYS A 185 21.63 -15.90 -24.29
CA LYS A 185 20.98 -15.03 -25.30
C LYS A 185 19.80 -14.27 -24.72
N ARG A 186 18.99 -14.97 -23.91
CA ARG A 186 17.87 -14.42 -23.15
C ARG A 186 18.23 -14.52 -21.67
N THR A 187 18.60 -13.39 -21.07
CA THR A 187 18.98 -13.29 -19.66
C THR A 187 17.81 -12.70 -18.88
N PRO A 188 17.23 -13.44 -17.92
CA PRO A 188 16.18 -12.90 -17.07
C PRO A 188 16.77 -11.95 -16.01
N LEU A 189 16.14 -10.80 -15.84
CA LEU A 189 16.30 -9.90 -14.72
C LEU A 189 15.10 -10.09 -13.80
N ASN A 190 15.31 -10.87 -12.72
CA ASN A 190 14.24 -11.25 -11.81
C ASN A 190 13.88 -10.14 -10.83
N ASP A 191 14.88 -9.39 -10.36
CA ASP A 191 14.68 -8.28 -9.45
C ASP A 191 15.73 -7.17 -9.61
N LEU A 192 15.29 -5.94 -9.38
CA LEU A 192 16.08 -4.74 -9.33
C LEU A 192 15.42 -3.73 -8.37
N GLY A 193 16.17 -3.29 -7.37
CA GLY A 193 15.69 -2.31 -6.39
C GLY A 193 15.38 -0.95 -7.00
N ALA A 194 14.70 -0.10 -6.23
CA ALA A 194 14.45 1.30 -6.57
C ALA A 194 15.76 2.05 -6.81
N MET A 195 15.86 2.80 -7.92
CA MET A 195 17.06 3.58 -8.26
C MET A 195 18.37 2.76 -8.24
N LYS A 196 18.28 1.45 -8.47
CA LYS A 196 19.45 0.55 -8.52
C LYS A 196 19.78 0.19 -9.95
N SER A 197 21.03 -0.22 -10.15
CA SER A 197 21.55 -0.73 -11.42
C SER A 197 22.18 -2.11 -11.23
N ALA A 198 22.02 -2.96 -12.24
CA ALA A 198 22.62 -4.28 -12.35
C ALA A 198 23.48 -4.36 -13.61
N ARG A 199 24.71 -4.88 -13.46
CA ARG A 199 25.65 -5.11 -14.55
C ARG A 199 25.51 -6.54 -15.06
N HIS A 200 25.37 -6.69 -16.36
CA HIS A 200 25.34 -7.98 -17.05
C HIS A 200 26.51 -8.07 -18.02
N VAL A 201 27.14 -9.23 -18.10
CA VAL A 201 28.33 -9.47 -18.92
C VAL A 201 28.14 -10.69 -19.80
N TRP A 202 28.54 -10.58 -21.06
CA TRP A 202 28.55 -11.67 -22.04
C TRP A 202 29.89 -11.71 -22.76
N LEU A 203 30.28 -12.90 -23.22
CA LEU A 203 31.34 -13.06 -24.21
C LEU A 203 30.69 -13.49 -25.52
N VAL A 204 31.00 -12.77 -26.58
CA VAL A 204 30.49 -13.07 -27.92
C VAL A 204 31.63 -13.17 -28.91
N ARG A 205 31.46 -13.99 -29.93
CA ARG A 205 32.34 -14.09 -31.09
C ARG A 205 31.62 -13.52 -32.29
N SER A 206 32.31 -12.65 -33.02
CA SER A 206 31.84 -12.12 -34.30
C SER A 206 32.98 -12.20 -35.31
N PRO A 207 32.88 -13.03 -36.36
CA PRO A 207 33.94 -13.19 -37.35
C PRO A 207 34.07 -12.01 -38.31
N LYS A 208 33.04 -11.15 -38.38
CA LYS A 208 33.00 -9.94 -39.22
C LYS A 208 32.53 -8.76 -38.38
N LYS A 209 32.82 -7.55 -38.88
CA LYS A 209 32.21 -6.32 -38.37
C LYS A 209 30.69 -6.41 -38.49
N GLY A 210 30.00 -6.17 -37.39
CA GLY A 210 28.55 -6.32 -37.30
C GLY A 210 27.94 -5.41 -36.24
N SER A 211 26.61 -5.40 -36.19
CA SER A 211 25.88 -4.74 -35.12
C SER A 211 25.15 -5.75 -34.25
N LEU A 212 25.19 -5.54 -32.94
CA LEU A 212 24.43 -6.28 -31.97
C LEU A 212 23.45 -5.34 -31.27
N THR A 213 22.21 -5.78 -31.09
CA THR A 213 21.18 -5.05 -30.36
C THR A 213 20.92 -5.76 -29.04
N ILE A 214 20.96 -5.00 -27.95
CA ILE A 214 20.54 -5.41 -26.63
C ILE A 214 19.11 -4.91 -26.48
N LYS A 215 18.14 -5.82 -26.37
CA LYS A 215 16.74 -5.50 -26.08
C LYS A 215 16.44 -5.82 -24.62
N LEU A 216 15.69 -4.95 -23.97
CA LEU A 216 15.17 -5.12 -22.62
C LEU A 216 13.66 -5.08 -22.70
N GLU A 217 13.00 -6.15 -22.27
CA GLU A 217 11.55 -6.27 -22.37
C GLU A 217 10.93 -6.62 -21.02
N SER A 218 9.96 -5.82 -20.56
CA SER A 218 9.17 -6.07 -19.37
C SER A 218 7.71 -5.70 -19.60
N LYS A 219 6.79 -6.58 -19.20
CA LYS A 219 5.35 -6.29 -19.25
C LYS A 219 4.92 -5.18 -18.28
N GLN A 220 5.71 -4.93 -17.23
CA GLN A 220 5.30 -4.07 -16.11
C GLN A 220 6.28 -2.92 -15.83
N ALA A 221 7.47 -2.93 -16.44
CA ALA A 221 8.50 -1.94 -16.16
C ALA A 221 9.11 -1.30 -17.43
N GLY A 222 8.36 -1.34 -18.53
CA GLY A 222 8.76 -0.76 -19.81
C GLY A 222 9.70 -1.65 -20.63
N ASN A 223 10.01 -1.16 -21.83
CA ASN A 223 10.93 -1.80 -22.77
C ASN A 223 11.98 -0.77 -23.22
N ASP A 224 13.18 -1.24 -23.54
CA ASP A 224 14.26 -0.41 -24.06
C ASP A 224 15.14 -1.21 -25.04
N SER A 225 15.89 -0.54 -25.90
CA SER A 225 16.81 -1.20 -26.82
C SER A 225 18.03 -0.34 -27.13
N LYS A 226 19.20 -0.97 -27.20
CA LYS A 226 20.47 -0.31 -27.49
C LYS A 226 21.26 -1.08 -28.54
N LYS A 227 21.59 -0.41 -29.64
CA LYS A 227 22.43 -0.96 -30.71
C LYS A 227 23.89 -0.62 -30.44
N ILE A 228 24.76 -1.61 -30.56
CA ILE A 228 26.21 -1.50 -30.41
C ILE A 228 26.91 -2.10 -31.63
N ILE A 229 28.09 -1.56 -31.94
CA ILE A 229 28.94 -2.04 -33.06
C ILE A 229 30.00 -2.97 -32.49
N ILE A 230 30.22 -4.09 -33.16
CA ILE A 230 31.22 -5.11 -32.79
C ILE A 230 32.14 -5.34 -34.01
N GLY A 231 33.44 -5.44 -33.79
CA GLY A 231 34.43 -5.65 -34.87
C GLY A 231 34.91 -4.36 -35.53
N GLY A 232 35.33 -3.38 -34.72
CA GLY A 232 36.01 -2.17 -35.17
C GLY A 232 37.49 -2.21 -34.88
#